data_AF-A0A519ZUT1-F1
#
_entry.id   AF-A0A519ZUT1-F1
#
_cell.length_a   1.000
_cell.length_b   1.000
_cell.length_c   1.000
_cell.angle_alpha   90.00
_cell.angle_beta   90.00
_cell.angle_gamma   90.00
#
_symmetry.space_group_name_H-M   'P 1'
#
loop_
_entity.id
_entity.type
_entity.pdbx_description
1 polymer ?
#
loop_
_entity_poly.entity_id
_entity_poly.type
_entity_poly.pdbx_seq_one_letter_code
_entity_poly.pdbx_strand_id
1 'polypeptide(L)'
;TIHMGLALLIVAMLLYAADRAQREPTQAIWTESPAIANGGPTANGLQTLLWLLLLATFIQIVLGTQVREQIDHIAAAADYAGRTNWVSQLGSVFKVHRSMSILVTLLNGYAAYQLWPLAGARLRRLVAATLAVLGLEIGAGITLAYLALPAWVQPVHLTLATLLFGAQFLTLVAWHRAQAVIKQGQLRPAHA
;
A
#
# COMPACT_ATOMS: atom_id res chain seq x y z
N THR A 1 -9.28 11.71 12.62
CA THR A 1 -8.39 10.52 12.50
C THR A 1 -9.04 9.13 12.66
N ILE A 2 -9.71 8.76 13.78
CA ILE A 2 -10.16 7.37 14.05
C ILE A 2 -11.08 6.79 12.96
N HIS A 3 -12.04 7.57 12.46
CA HIS A 3 -12.97 7.15 11.41
C HIS A 3 -12.26 6.76 10.10
N MET A 4 -11.11 7.37 9.79
CA MET A 4 -10.32 7.04 8.59
C MET A 4 -9.65 5.66 8.73
N GLY A 5 -9.15 5.33 9.92
CA GLY A 5 -8.61 3.99 10.19
C GLY A 5 -9.67 2.90 10.05
N LEU A 6 -10.89 3.16 10.56
CA LEU A 6 -12.03 2.26 10.38
C LEU A 6 -12.42 2.11 8.89
N ALA A 7 -12.39 3.21 8.12
CA ALA A 7 -12.65 3.14 6.68
C ALA A 7 -11.64 2.26 5.94
N LEU A 8 -10.34 2.35 6.26
CA LEU A 8 -9.32 1.47 5.68
C LEU A 8 -9.54 0.00 6.06
N LEU A 9 -9.97 -0.28 7.29
CA LEU A 9 -10.33 -1.64 7.71
C LEU A 9 -11.52 -2.18 6.90
N ILE A 10 -12.57 -1.38 6.74
CA ILE A 10 -13.74 -1.75 5.92
C ILE A 10 -13.30 -2.00 4.47
N VAL A 11 -12.47 -1.13 3.89
CA VAL A 11 -11.92 -1.32 2.55
C VAL A 11 -11.15 -2.65 2.46
N ALA A 12 -10.29 -2.97 3.42
CA ALA A 12 -9.57 -4.24 3.45
C ALA A 12 -10.54 -5.44 3.52
N MET A 13 -11.58 -5.36 4.35
CA MET A 13 -12.60 -6.40 4.46
C MET A 13 -13.39 -6.59 3.15
N LEU A 14 -13.77 -5.50 2.48
CA LEU A 14 -14.49 -5.54 1.21
C LEU A 14 -13.61 -6.08 0.08
N LEU A 15 -12.34 -5.67 0.01
CA LEU A 15 -11.38 -6.21 -0.95
C LEU A 15 -11.15 -7.71 -0.72
N TYR A 16 -11.02 -8.14 0.54
CA TYR A 16 -10.93 -9.55 0.88
C TYR A 16 -12.19 -10.32 0.45
N ALA A 17 -13.38 -9.79 0.74
CA ALA A 17 -14.64 -10.43 0.36
C ALA A 17 -14.79 -10.53 -1.17
N ALA A 18 -14.42 -9.48 -1.91
CA ALA A 18 -14.46 -9.45 -3.37
C ALA A 18 -13.46 -10.43 -3.99
N ASP A 19 -12.20 -10.44 -3.55
CA ASP A 19 -11.19 -11.43 -3.98
C ASP A 19 -11.64 -12.86 -3.65
N ARG A 20 -12.31 -13.03 -2.52
CA ARG A 20 -12.87 -14.31 -2.09
C ARG A 20 -14.09 -14.71 -2.91
N ALA A 21 -14.85 -13.78 -3.49
CA ALA A 21 -16.03 -14.08 -4.30
C ALA A 21 -15.65 -14.43 -5.75
N GLN A 22 -14.66 -13.73 -6.33
CA GLN A 22 -14.22 -13.90 -7.72
C GLN A 22 -13.27 -15.10 -7.92
N ARG A 23 -13.48 -16.18 -7.16
CA ARG A 23 -12.61 -17.36 -7.19
C ARG A 23 -12.71 -18.09 -8.54
N GLU A 24 -11.63 -18.10 -9.28
CA GLU A 24 -11.38 -19.13 -10.29
C GLU A 24 -11.01 -20.48 -9.60
N PRO A 25 -11.33 -21.65 -10.19
CA PRO A 25 -11.00 -22.95 -9.64
C PRO A 25 -9.49 -23.09 -9.37
N THR A 26 -9.15 -23.68 -8.22
CA THR A 26 -7.80 -23.88 -7.65
C THR A 26 -6.74 -24.40 -8.63
N GLN A 27 -7.12 -25.00 -9.75
CA GLN A 27 -6.19 -25.54 -10.75
C GLN A 27 -5.39 -24.48 -11.53
N ALA A 28 -5.93 -23.26 -11.73
CA ALA A 28 -5.22 -22.19 -12.43
C ALA A 28 -4.03 -21.60 -11.64
N ILE A 29 -3.97 -21.83 -10.32
CA ILE A 29 -2.93 -21.27 -9.44
C ILE A 29 -1.61 -22.05 -9.55
N TRP A 30 -1.68 -23.36 -9.83
CA TRP A 30 -0.51 -24.25 -9.93
C TRP A 30 0.35 -23.98 -11.16
N THR A 31 -0.26 -23.53 -12.27
CA THR A 31 0.43 -23.28 -13.54
C THR A 31 1.14 -21.92 -13.59
N GLU A 32 0.77 -20.96 -12.74
CA GLU A 32 1.27 -19.58 -12.83
C GLU A 32 2.48 -19.25 -11.93
N SER A 33 2.93 -20.15 -11.04
CA SER A 33 4.01 -19.82 -10.08
C SER A 33 5.12 -20.88 -9.96
N PRO A 34 5.91 -21.15 -11.02
CA PRO A 34 6.97 -22.17 -11.01
C PRO A 34 8.15 -21.82 -10.09
N ALA A 35 8.42 -20.53 -9.85
CA ALA A 35 9.59 -20.09 -9.08
C ALA A 35 9.42 -20.20 -7.55
N ILE A 36 8.20 -20.09 -7.03
CA ILE A 36 7.93 -20.23 -5.59
C ILE A 36 8.07 -21.71 -5.17
N ALA A 37 7.85 -22.65 -6.08
CA ALA A 37 7.99 -24.09 -5.84
C ALA A 37 9.46 -24.54 -5.60
N ASN A 38 10.45 -23.77 -6.04
CA ASN A 38 11.87 -24.15 -6.03
C ASN A 38 12.70 -23.52 -4.89
N GLY A 39 12.08 -23.12 -3.77
CA GLY A 39 12.83 -22.66 -2.60
C GLY A 39 13.37 -21.22 -2.71
N GLY A 40 12.55 -20.29 -3.20
CA GLY A 40 12.81 -18.85 -3.09
C GLY A 40 12.98 -18.36 -1.65
N PRO A 41 13.32 -17.06 -1.42
CA PRO A 41 13.57 -16.49 -0.09
C PRO A 41 12.52 -16.96 0.91
N THR A 42 12.95 -17.29 2.14
CA THR A 42 12.10 -17.96 3.15
C THR A 42 10.72 -17.32 3.14
N ALA A 43 9.69 -18.11 2.85
CA ALA A 43 8.31 -17.64 2.68
C ALA A 43 7.85 -16.68 3.79
N ASN A 44 8.39 -16.90 5.00
CA ASN A 44 8.17 -16.13 6.22
C ASN A 44 8.78 -14.72 6.17
N GLY A 45 9.94 -14.52 5.55
CA GLY A 45 10.61 -13.23 5.45
C GLY A 45 9.85 -12.25 4.56
N LEU A 46 9.43 -12.71 3.37
CA LEU A 46 8.65 -11.88 2.45
C LEU A 46 7.26 -11.59 2.99
N GLN A 47 6.63 -12.57 3.65
CA GLN A 47 5.34 -12.34 4.30
C GLN A 47 5.43 -11.31 5.44
N THR A 48 6.50 -11.37 6.25
CA THR A 48 6.77 -10.35 7.27
C THR A 48 6.98 -8.97 6.65
N LEU A 49 7.74 -8.87 5.55
CA LEU A 49 7.96 -7.62 4.83
C LEU A 49 6.64 -7.00 4.34
N LEU A 50 5.73 -7.80 3.77
CA LEU A 50 4.44 -7.31 3.28
C LEU A 50 3.53 -6.82 4.41
N TRP A 51 3.54 -7.48 5.58
CA TRP A 51 2.85 -6.97 6.76
C TRP A 51 3.44 -5.66 7.29
N LEU A 52 4.78 -5.57 7.37
CA LEU A 52 5.47 -4.35 7.76
C LEU A 52 5.16 -3.19 6.81
N LEU A 53 5.12 -3.47 5.50
CA LEU A 53 4.78 -2.49 4.48
C LEU A 53 3.33 -1.98 4.61
N LEU A 54 2.39 -2.88 4.85
CA LEU A 54 0.99 -2.54 5.06
C LEU A 54 0.81 -1.69 6.32
N LEU A 55 1.48 -2.06 7.42
CA LEU A 55 1.46 -1.30 8.68
C LEU A 55 2.11 0.08 8.52
N ALA A 56 3.26 0.16 7.85
CA ALA A 56 3.94 1.43 7.59
C ALA A 56 3.05 2.37 6.75
N THR A 57 2.35 1.84 5.74
CA THR A 57 1.42 2.61 4.91
C THR A 57 0.19 3.06 5.72
N PHE A 58 -0.34 2.21 6.60
CA PHE A 58 -1.41 2.60 7.52
C PHE A 58 -1.00 3.76 8.44
N ILE A 59 0.16 3.65 9.08
CA ILE A 59 0.71 4.73 9.93
C ILE A 59 0.90 6.01 9.11
N GLN A 60 1.41 5.89 7.89
CA GLN A 60 1.61 7.01 6.99
C GLN A 60 0.31 7.74 6.64
N ILE A 61 -0.79 7.02 6.41
CA ILE A 61 -2.12 7.60 6.18
C ILE A 61 -2.62 8.31 7.44
N VAL A 62 -2.46 7.71 8.62
CA VAL A 62 -2.84 8.35 9.90
C VAL A 62 -2.06 9.65 10.10
N LEU A 63 -0.75 9.65 9.90
CA LEU A 63 0.08 10.87 9.96
C LEU A 63 -0.35 11.90 8.92
N GLY A 64 -0.65 11.47 7.68
CA GLY A 64 -1.15 12.35 6.63
C GLY A 64 -2.47 13.04 7.00
N THR A 65 -3.39 12.33 7.68
CA THR A 65 -4.63 12.93 8.18
C THR A 65 -4.38 13.98 9.28
N GLN A 66 -3.36 13.78 10.13
CA GLN A 66 -2.97 14.78 11.13
C GLN A 66 -2.35 16.02 10.47
N VAL A 67 -1.54 15.85 9.42
CA VAL A 67 -1.00 16.98 8.63
C VAL A 67 -2.14 17.77 8.00
N ARG A 68 -3.15 17.09 7.45
CA ARG A 68 -4.35 17.75 6.91
C ARG A 68 -5.08 18.53 8.00
N GLU A 69 -5.34 17.93 9.15
CA GLU A 69 -6.00 18.60 10.29
C GLU A 69 -5.22 19.86 10.71
N GLN A 70 -3.88 19.81 10.73
CA GLN A 70 -3.04 21.00 10.98
C GLN A 70 -3.18 22.08 9.91
N ILE A 71 -3.22 21.70 8.62
CA ILE A 71 -3.47 22.65 7.53
C ILE A 71 -4.84 23.31 7.68
N ASP A 72 -5.87 22.54 8.04
CA ASP A 72 -7.24 23.06 8.23
C ASP A 72 -7.27 24.11 9.37
N HIS A 73 -6.54 23.87 10.47
CA HIS A 73 -6.39 24.85 11.55
C HIS A 73 -5.63 26.12 11.13
N ILE A 74 -4.52 25.97 10.40
CA ILE A 74 -3.73 27.11 9.90
C ILE A 74 -4.55 27.95 8.93
N ALA A 75 -5.27 27.29 8.01
CA ALA A 75 -6.13 27.95 7.04
C ALA A 75 -7.23 28.77 7.73
N ALA A 76 -7.90 28.19 8.73
CA ALA A 76 -8.94 28.89 9.50
C ALA A 76 -8.38 30.09 10.28
N ALA A 77 -7.20 29.94 10.91
CA ALA A 77 -6.55 31.03 11.66
C ALA A 77 -6.09 32.19 10.75
N ALA A 78 -5.81 31.90 9.48
CA ALA A 78 -5.39 32.88 8.48
C ALA A 78 -6.57 33.44 7.64
N ASP A 79 -7.82 33.19 8.03
CA ASP A 79 -9.03 33.52 7.24
C ASP A 79 -8.93 33.05 5.77
N TYR A 80 -8.35 31.86 5.58
CA TYR A 80 -8.06 31.23 4.30
C TYR A 80 -7.14 32.03 3.36
N ALA A 81 -6.49 33.08 3.85
CA ALA A 81 -5.51 33.86 3.10
C ALA A 81 -4.10 33.23 3.15
N GLY A 82 -3.23 33.64 2.23
CA GLY A 82 -1.79 33.33 2.31
C GLY A 82 -1.43 31.85 2.18
N ARG A 83 -2.14 31.10 1.32
CA ARG A 83 -2.00 29.64 1.14
C ARG A 83 -0.57 29.15 0.91
N THR A 84 0.27 29.96 0.26
CA THR A 84 1.69 29.67 0.02
C THR A 84 2.49 29.48 1.31
N ASN A 85 2.03 30.08 2.42
CA ASN A 85 2.75 30.11 3.71
C ASN A 85 2.21 29.07 4.71
N TRP A 86 1.23 28.26 4.35
CA TRP A 86 0.64 27.29 5.29
C TRP A 86 1.59 26.14 5.57
N VAL A 87 2.24 25.60 4.54
CA VAL A 87 3.19 24.48 4.69
C VAL A 87 4.37 24.85 5.61
N SER A 88 4.84 26.09 5.56
CA SER A 88 5.94 26.57 6.42
C SER A 88 5.58 26.65 7.91
N GLN A 89 4.29 26.64 8.24
CA GLN A 89 3.79 26.67 9.63
C GLN A 89 3.56 25.27 10.20
N LEU A 90 3.76 24.21 9.39
CA LEU A 90 3.58 22.85 9.86
C LEU A 90 4.67 22.42 10.84
N GLY A 91 4.25 21.65 11.85
CA GLY A 91 5.10 21.18 12.93
C GLY A 91 5.88 19.89 12.61
N SER A 92 6.29 19.20 13.67
CA SER A 92 7.07 17.95 13.58
C SER A 92 6.34 16.82 12.85
N VAL A 93 5.00 16.75 12.95
CA VAL A 93 4.18 15.71 12.32
C VAL A 93 4.39 15.68 10.80
N PHE A 94 4.45 16.84 10.15
CA PHE A 94 4.74 16.94 8.71
C PHE A 94 6.13 16.42 8.37
N LYS A 95 7.15 16.74 9.18
CA LYS A 95 8.52 16.25 8.99
C LYS A 95 8.57 14.73 9.11
N VAL A 96 7.90 14.16 10.12
CA VAL A 96 7.82 12.70 10.31
C VAL A 96 7.08 12.04 9.15
N HIS A 97 5.95 12.60 8.72
CA HIS A 97 5.20 12.10 7.55
C HIS A 97 6.06 12.09 6.28
N ARG A 98 6.83 13.15 6.03
CA ARG A 98 7.76 13.23 4.89
C ARG A 98 8.89 12.20 5.00
N SER A 99 9.47 12.00 6.17
CA SER A 99 10.52 10.99 6.36
C SER A 99 9.97 9.56 6.21
N MET A 100 8.76 9.31 6.73
CA MET A 100 8.07 8.04 6.56
C MET A 100 7.68 7.76 5.11
N SER A 101 7.39 8.79 4.29
CA SER A 101 7.10 8.57 2.85
C SER A 101 8.30 7.99 2.11
N ILE A 102 9.51 8.41 2.48
CA ILE A 102 10.76 7.86 1.94
C ILE A 102 10.90 6.39 2.36
N LEU A 103 10.68 6.07 3.63
CA LEU A 103 10.71 4.69 4.12
C LEU A 103 9.69 3.81 3.39
N VAL A 104 8.43 4.24 3.27
CA VAL A 104 7.38 3.51 2.55
C VAL A 104 7.76 3.32 1.09
N THR A 105 8.35 4.32 0.45
CA THR A 105 8.81 4.23 -0.95
C THR A 105 9.91 3.17 -1.09
N LEU A 106 10.91 3.18 -0.22
CA LEU A 106 12.00 2.20 -0.22
C LEU A 106 11.49 0.79 0.07
N LEU A 107 10.58 0.62 1.03
CA LEU A 107 9.99 -0.68 1.34
C LEU A 107 9.16 -1.23 0.17
N ASN A 108 8.38 -0.40 -0.52
CA ASN A 108 7.65 -0.81 -1.73
C ASN A 108 8.63 -1.21 -2.86
N GLY A 109 9.68 -0.42 -3.09
CA GLY A 109 10.71 -0.75 -4.07
C GLY A 109 11.42 -2.07 -3.78
N TYR A 110 11.79 -2.28 -2.51
CA TYR A 110 12.41 -3.54 -2.07
C TYR A 110 11.45 -4.73 -2.18
N ALA A 111 10.19 -4.58 -1.76
CA ALA A 111 9.18 -5.62 -1.90
C ALA A 111 8.94 -5.96 -3.39
N ALA A 112 8.88 -4.96 -4.26
CA ALA A 112 8.74 -5.17 -5.70
C ALA A 112 9.95 -5.93 -6.28
N TYR A 113 11.17 -5.55 -5.91
CA TYR A 113 12.39 -6.26 -6.32
C TYR A 113 12.37 -7.74 -5.93
N GLN A 114 11.94 -8.06 -4.71
CA GLN A 114 11.86 -9.43 -4.21
C GLN A 114 10.70 -10.23 -4.85
N LEU A 115 9.55 -9.58 -5.10
CA LEU A 115 8.36 -10.23 -5.65
C LEU A 115 8.42 -10.42 -7.16
N TRP A 116 9.03 -9.49 -7.92
CA TRP A 116 9.03 -9.50 -9.38
C TRP A 116 9.53 -10.81 -10.03
N PRO A 117 10.66 -11.40 -9.60
CA PRO A 117 11.13 -12.67 -10.17
C PRO A 117 10.26 -13.87 -9.76
N LEU A 118 9.53 -13.77 -8.65
CA LEU A 118 8.68 -14.83 -8.11
C LEU A 118 7.23 -14.76 -8.63
N ALA A 119 6.87 -13.63 -9.24
CA ALA A 119 5.49 -13.29 -9.55
C ALA A 119 4.98 -13.93 -10.86
N GLY A 120 3.90 -14.71 -10.73
CA GLY A 120 3.00 -15.03 -11.83
C GLY A 120 2.24 -13.80 -12.35
N ALA A 121 1.40 -13.99 -13.38
CA ALA A 121 0.76 -12.88 -14.10
C ALA A 121 -0.10 -11.98 -13.19
N ARG A 122 -0.82 -12.56 -12.23
CA ARG A 122 -1.63 -11.81 -11.27
C ARG A 122 -0.79 -11.00 -10.28
N LEU A 123 0.22 -11.61 -9.67
CA LEU A 123 1.07 -10.94 -8.68
C LEU A 123 1.88 -9.82 -9.32
N ARG A 124 2.37 -10.03 -10.55
CA ARG A 124 3.11 -9.01 -11.30
C ARG A 124 2.24 -7.80 -11.63
N ARG A 125 0.96 -8.01 -11.98
CA ARG A 125 -0.02 -6.93 -12.16
C ARG A 125 -0.23 -6.11 -10.88
N LEU A 126 -0.37 -6.77 -9.72
CA LEU A 126 -0.53 -6.10 -8.44
C LEU A 126 0.71 -5.29 -8.03
N VAL A 127 1.91 -5.86 -8.23
CA VAL A 127 3.17 -5.14 -7.99
C VAL A 127 3.30 -3.92 -8.90
N ALA A 128 3.01 -4.07 -10.20
CA ALA A 128 3.05 -2.95 -11.15
C ALA A 128 2.02 -1.85 -10.81
N ALA A 129 0.80 -2.23 -10.46
CA ALA A 129 -0.23 -1.29 -10.00
C ALA A 129 0.21 -0.55 -8.72
N THR A 130 0.81 -1.26 -7.76
CA THR A 130 1.34 -0.69 -6.52
C THR A 130 2.40 0.37 -6.81
N LEU A 131 3.36 0.08 -7.69
CA LEU A 131 4.40 1.04 -8.08
C LEU A 131 3.85 2.25 -8.85
N ALA A 132 2.87 2.03 -9.75
CA ALA A 132 2.23 3.11 -10.48
C ALA A 132 1.47 4.07 -9.55
N VAL A 133 0.65 3.52 -8.64
CA VAL A 133 -0.08 4.33 -7.66
C VAL A 133 0.88 5.04 -6.71
N LEU A 134 1.96 4.38 -6.26
CA LEU A 134 2.99 5.01 -5.44
C LEU A 134 3.65 6.20 -6.15
N GLY A 135 3.95 6.08 -7.44
CA GLY A 135 4.50 7.19 -8.23
C GLY A 135 3.55 8.39 -8.29
N LEU A 136 2.26 8.15 -8.55
CA LEU A 136 1.23 9.18 -8.54
C LEU A 136 1.08 9.82 -7.15
N GLU A 137 1.13 9.01 -6.09
CA GLU A 137 1.02 9.43 -4.70
C GLU A 137 2.16 10.37 -4.29
N ILE A 138 3.40 10.03 -4.68
CA ILE A 138 4.57 10.89 -4.47
C ILE A 138 4.39 12.22 -5.22
N GLY A 139 3.91 12.17 -6.47
CA GLY A 139 3.63 13.37 -7.26
C GLY A 139 2.57 14.28 -6.61
N ALA A 140 1.48 13.69 -6.09
CA ALA A 140 0.46 14.41 -5.35
C ALA A 140 1.01 15.03 -4.05
N GLY A 141 1.82 14.29 -3.29
CA GLY A 141 2.47 14.78 -2.07
C GLY A 141 3.45 15.94 -2.33
N ILE A 142 4.27 15.85 -3.38
CA ILE A 142 5.15 16.95 -3.81
C ILE A 142 4.33 18.17 -4.23
N THR A 143 3.23 17.95 -4.97
CA THR A 143 2.33 19.02 -5.38
C THR A 143 1.76 19.76 -4.17
N LEU A 144 1.32 19.03 -3.14
CA LEU A 144 0.82 19.62 -1.91
C LEU A 144 1.90 20.41 -1.16
N ALA A 145 3.12 19.90 -1.10
CA ALA A 145 4.22 20.53 -0.36
C ALA A 145 4.75 21.82 -1.03
N TYR A 146 4.71 21.91 -2.37
CA TYR A 146 5.41 22.97 -3.11
C TYR A 146 4.51 23.88 -3.96
N LEU A 147 3.29 23.46 -4.31
CA LEU A 147 2.38 24.23 -5.18
C LEU A 147 1.20 24.84 -4.40
N ALA A 148 1.47 25.34 -3.19
CA ALA A 148 0.48 25.99 -2.33
C ALA A 148 -0.76 25.12 -2.04
N LEU A 149 -0.58 23.82 -1.80
CA LEU A 149 -1.65 22.90 -1.37
C LEU A 149 -2.94 22.99 -2.21
N PRO A 150 -2.96 22.79 -3.54
CA PRO A 150 -4.19 22.98 -4.33
C PRO A 150 -5.34 22.14 -3.77
N ALA A 151 -6.53 22.73 -3.60
CA ALA A 151 -7.61 22.14 -2.79
C ALA A 151 -8.03 20.74 -3.26
N TRP A 152 -8.06 20.52 -4.58
CA TRP A 152 -8.43 19.24 -5.18
C TRP A 152 -7.35 18.16 -5.04
N VAL A 153 -6.08 18.53 -4.80
CA VAL A 153 -4.99 17.56 -4.69
C VAL A 153 -5.05 16.82 -3.35
N GLN A 154 -5.58 17.44 -2.29
CA GLN A 154 -5.73 16.79 -0.98
C GLN A 154 -6.60 15.51 -1.03
N PRO A 155 -7.85 15.55 -1.56
CA PRO A 155 -8.66 14.35 -1.68
C PRO A 155 -8.08 13.35 -2.68
N VAL A 156 -7.39 13.81 -3.75
CA VAL A 156 -6.69 12.93 -4.69
C VAL A 156 -5.58 12.15 -3.99
N HIS A 157 -4.73 12.82 -3.22
CA HIS A 157 -3.63 12.21 -2.45
C HIS A 157 -4.17 11.14 -1.49
N LEU A 158 -5.19 11.46 -0.69
CA LEU A 158 -5.78 10.48 0.22
C LEU A 158 -6.43 9.28 -0.51
N THR A 159 -7.01 9.51 -1.68
CA THR A 159 -7.58 8.45 -2.52
C THR A 159 -6.47 7.53 -3.04
N LEU A 160 -5.38 8.09 -3.56
CA LEU A 160 -4.21 7.35 -4.02
C LEU A 160 -3.56 6.56 -2.87
N ALA A 161 -3.42 7.15 -1.68
CA ALA A 161 -2.95 6.45 -0.49
C ALA A 161 -3.82 5.23 -0.13
N THR A 162 -5.15 5.39 -0.25
CA THR A 162 -6.12 4.31 0.02
C THR A 162 -6.03 3.20 -1.04
N LEU A 163 -5.87 3.56 -2.31
CA LEU A 163 -5.65 2.60 -3.40
C LEU A 163 -4.32 1.85 -3.22
N LEU A 164 -3.25 2.55 -2.81
CA LEU A 164 -1.95 1.95 -2.53
C LEU A 164 -2.07 0.92 -1.40
N PHE A 165 -2.72 1.28 -0.30
CA PHE A 165 -3.00 0.37 0.82
C PHE A 165 -3.79 -0.87 0.37
N GLY A 166 -4.84 -0.68 -0.46
CA GLY A 166 -5.63 -1.77 -1.01
C GLY A 166 -4.82 -2.71 -1.91
N ALA A 167 -3.97 -2.16 -2.79
CA ALA A 167 -3.09 -2.95 -3.67
C ALA A 167 -2.05 -3.76 -2.87
N GLN A 168 -1.45 -3.16 -1.83
CA GLN A 168 -0.55 -3.84 -0.91
C GLN A 168 -1.26 -4.98 -0.16
N PHE A 169 -2.47 -4.74 0.32
CA PHE A 169 -3.28 -5.76 0.98
C PHE A 169 -3.61 -6.93 0.04
N LEU A 170 -4.03 -6.66 -1.20
CA LEU A 170 -4.28 -7.70 -2.19
C LEU A 170 -3.00 -8.47 -2.56
N THR A 171 -1.85 -7.80 -2.62
CA THR A 171 -0.55 -8.43 -2.84
C THR A 171 -0.20 -9.40 -1.71
N LEU A 172 -0.41 -8.99 -0.45
CA LEU A 172 -0.24 -9.82 0.73
C LEU A 172 -1.15 -11.07 0.71
N VAL A 173 -2.43 -10.89 0.38
CA VAL A 173 -3.39 -11.99 0.25
C VAL A 173 -2.98 -12.96 -0.86
N ALA A 174 -2.61 -12.44 -2.04
CA ALA A 174 -2.15 -13.25 -3.16
C ALA A 174 -0.90 -14.06 -2.81
N TRP A 175 0.08 -13.43 -2.15
CA TRP A 175 1.30 -14.10 -1.69
C TRP A 175 1.01 -15.20 -0.68
N HIS A 176 0.19 -14.91 0.35
CA HIS A 176 -0.15 -15.90 1.37
C HIS A 176 -0.88 -17.12 0.79
N ARG A 177 -1.76 -16.90 -0.19
CA ARG A 177 -2.48 -17.98 -0.89
C ARG A 177 -1.52 -18.83 -1.73
N ALA A 178 -0.60 -18.21 -2.48
CA ALA A 178 0.41 -18.93 -3.26
C ALA A 178 1.24 -19.87 -2.38
N GLN A 179 1.64 -19.41 -1.19
CA GLN A 179 2.37 -20.22 -0.22
C GLN A 179 1.55 -21.38 0.34
N ALA A 180 0.27 -21.15 0.67
CA ALA A 180 -0.63 -22.19 1.18
C ALA A 180 -0.86 -23.32 0.17
N VAL A 181 -1.01 -22.97 -1.11
CA VAL A 181 -1.15 -23.94 -2.21
C VAL A 181 0.10 -24.80 -2.33
N ILE A 182 1.29 -24.20 -2.38
CA ILE A 182 2.56 -24.94 -2.50
C ILE A 182 2.77 -25.91 -1.33
N LYS A 183 2.48 -25.46 -0.09
CA LYS A 183 2.56 -26.33 1.09
C LYS A 183 1.63 -27.53 0.99
N GLN A 184 0.41 -27.37 0.44
CA GLN A 184 -0.53 -28.48 0.26
C GLN A 184 -0.09 -29.48 -0.83
N GLY A 185 0.59 -29.00 -1.88
CA GLY A 185 1.10 -29.86 -2.98
C GLY A 185 2.29 -30.69 -2.55
N GLN A 186 3.19 -30.11 -1.76
CA GLN A 186 4.30 -30.85 -1.15
C GLN A 186 3.81 -31.96 -0.20
N LEU A 187 2.65 -31.78 0.44
CA LEU A 187 2.08 -32.76 1.37
C LEU A 187 1.31 -33.91 0.68
N ARG A 188 0.99 -33.78 -0.62
CA ARG A 188 0.36 -34.86 -1.40
C ARG A 188 1.45 -35.63 -2.16
N PRO A 189 1.86 -36.83 -1.71
CA PRO A 189 2.85 -37.62 -2.44
C PRO A 189 2.33 -37.98 -3.84
N ALA A 190 3.21 -37.97 -4.84
CA ALA A 190 2.92 -38.14 -6.27
C ALA A 190 2.45 -39.55 -6.68
N HIS A 191 1.84 -40.31 -5.78
CA HIS A 191 1.47 -41.72 -5.97
C HIS A 191 -0.01 -42.00 -5.65
N ALA A 192 -0.90 -41.03 -5.86
CA ALA A 192 -2.36 -41.24 -5.80
C ALA A 192 -2.97 -41.25 -7.19
#